data_AF-A0A928NH36-F1
#
_entry.id   AF-A0A928NH36-F1
#
_cell.length_a   1.000
_cell.length_b   1.000
_cell.length_c   1.000
_cell.angle_alpha   90.00
_cell.angle_beta   90.00
_cell.angle_gamma   90.00
#
_symmetry.space_group_name_H-M   'P 1'
#
loop_
_entity.id
_entity.type
_entity.pdbx_description
1 polymer ?
#
loop_
_entity_poly.entity_id
_entity_poly.type
_entity_poly.pdbx_seq_one_letter_code
_entity_poly.pdbx_strand_id
1 'polypeptide(L)'
;GGDVEAGLAIAEMIASMKKPVVSLVLGGGHSIGVPLAVSADCSFIAPSATMAVHPIRMSGVVIGVTQTFEYFDKMQERVVSFVCRNSNIKEHTFRSLMLETGEIANDVGTVLFGSDAVQHGLIDRVGGISDALEELRKRMKERIL
;
A
#
# COMPACT_ATOMS: atom_id res chain seq x y z
N GLY A 1 -1.45 -9.73 -4.25
CA GLY A 1 0.00 -9.77 -4.53
C GLY A 1 0.22 -9.95 -6.02
N GLY A 2 1.40 -9.58 -6.52
CA GLY A 2 1.75 -9.63 -7.93
C GLY A 2 3.16 -9.12 -8.17
N ASP A 3 3.55 -9.01 -9.44
CA ASP A 3 4.82 -8.41 -9.85
C ASP A 3 4.91 -6.93 -9.42
N VAL A 4 6.09 -6.52 -8.93
CA VAL A 4 6.28 -5.18 -8.38
C VAL A 4 6.18 -4.10 -9.46
N GLU A 5 6.71 -4.37 -10.66
CA GLU A 5 6.70 -3.40 -11.76
C GLU A 5 5.29 -3.19 -12.30
N ALA A 6 4.59 -4.28 -12.62
CA ALA A 6 3.21 -4.22 -13.08
C ALA A 6 2.31 -3.52 -12.04
N GLY A 7 2.56 -3.85 -10.78
CA GLY A 7 1.90 -3.26 -9.64
C GLY A 7 2.06 -1.76 -9.50
N LEU A 8 3.31 -1.29 -9.49
CA LEU A 8 3.62 0.14 -9.43
C LEU A 8 3.14 0.88 -10.67
N ALA A 9 3.19 0.26 -11.86
CA ALA A 9 2.67 0.85 -13.07
C ALA A 9 1.16 1.13 -12.99
N ILE A 10 0.38 0.18 -12.44
CA ILE A 10 -1.05 0.38 -12.20
C ILE A 10 -1.28 1.46 -11.14
N ALA A 11 -0.52 1.44 -10.04
CA ALA A 11 -0.65 2.43 -8.98
C ALA A 11 -0.32 3.85 -9.45
N GLU A 12 0.73 4.03 -10.25
CA GLU A 12 1.09 5.32 -10.85
C GLU A 12 0.04 5.79 -11.88
N MET A 13 -0.51 4.86 -12.66
CA MET A 13 -1.62 5.17 -13.56
C MET A 13 -2.82 5.70 -12.76
N ILE A 14 -3.21 5.04 -11.66
CA ILE A 14 -4.33 5.45 -10.80
C ILE A 14 -4.04 6.82 -10.16
N ALA A 15 -2.87 6.99 -9.54
CA ALA A 15 -2.48 8.22 -8.84
C ALA A 15 -2.40 9.44 -9.77
N SER A 16 -2.19 9.23 -11.08
CA SER A 16 -2.16 10.30 -12.09
C SER A 16 -3.50 10.55 -12.78
N MET A 17 -4.57 9.81 -12.43
CA MET A 17 -5.89 10.00 -13.03
C MET A 17 -6.49 11.36 -12.65
N LYS A 18 -7.09 12.01 -13.65
CA LYS A 18 -7.89 13.25 -13.43
C LYS A 18 -9.29 12.98 -12.91
N LYS A 19 -9.77 11.74 -12.95
CA LYS A 19 -11.08 11.36 -12.39
C LYS A 19 -10.93 11.09 -10.89
N PRO A 20 -11.94 11.37 -10.06
CA PRO A 20 -11.92 10.98 -8.66
C PRO A 20 -11.71 9.47 -8.51
N VAL A 21 -10.84 9.09 -7.58
CA VAL A 21 -10.54 7.70 -7.23
C VAL A 21 -10.73 7.52 -5.74
N VAL A 22 -11.45 6.47 -5.37
CA VAL A 22 -11.55 5.99 -3.98
C VAL A 22 -11.15 4.51 -3.98
N SER A 23 -10.28 4.13 -3.05
CA SER A 23 -9.92 2.72 -2.83
C SER A 23 -10.62 2.16 -1.59
N LEU A 24 -10.87 0.85 -1.60
CA LEU A 24 -11.46 0.13 -0.47
C LEU A 24 -10.78 -1.23 -0.31
N VAL A 25 -10.16 -1.44 0.84
CA VAL A 25 -9.54 -2.71 1.23
C VAL A 25 -10.57 -3.55 1.99
N LEU A 26 -11.05 -4.63 1.39
CA LEU A 26 -12.09 -5.50 1.96
C LEU A 26 -11.57 -6.76 2.66
N GLY A 27 -10.32 -7.13 2.41
CA GLY A 27 -9.68 -8.35 2.94
C GLY A 27 -8.19 -8.12 3.23
N GLY A 28 -7.34 -9.13 3.03
CA GLY A 28 -5.90 -8.97 3.22
C GLY A 28 -5.24 -8.20 2.07
N GLY A 29 -4.83 -6.97 2.31
CA GLY A 29 -3.97 -6.19 1.44
C GLY A 29 -2.51 -6.61 1.59
N HIS A 30 -2.02 -7.48 0.70
CA HIS A 30 -0.64 -7.98 0.74
C HIS A 30 0.22 -7.44 -0.40
N SER A 31 1.46 -7.06 -0.09
CA SER A 31 2.48 -6.61 -1.04
C SER A 31 1.95 -5.44 -1.88
N ILE A 32 1.74 -5.63 -3.19
CA ILE A 32 1.25 -4.57 -4.07
C ILE A 32 -0.15 -4.03 -3.75
N GLY A 33 -0.92 -4.74 -2.91
CA GLY A 33 -2.17 -4.21 -2.38
C GLY A 33 -1.98 -2.87 -1.66
N VAL A 34 -0.80 -2.65 -1.05
CA VAL A 34 -0.46 -1.40 -0.35
C VAL A 34 -0.34 -0.22 -1.33
N PRO A 35 0.58 -0.21 -2.33
CA PRO A 35 0.60 0.82 -3.37
C PRO A 35 -0.75 1.11 -4.03
N LEU A 36 -1.53 0.07 -4.34
CA LEU A 36 -2.84 0.27 -4.97
C LEU A 36 -3.84 0.93 -4.04
N ALA A 37 -3.86 0.55 -2.75
CA ALA A 37 -4.74 1.18 -1.77
C ALA A 37 -4.43 2.67 -1.60
N VAL A 38 -3.14 3.03 -1.52
CA VAL A 38 -2.73 4.42 -1.29
C VAL A 38 -2.75 5.29 -2.55
N SER A 39 -2.85 4.70 -3.74
CA SER A 39 -2.89 5.47 -5.00
C SER A 39 -4.18 6.28 -5.24
N ALA A 40 -5.21 6.11 -4.41
CA ALA A 40 -6.49 6.79 -4.55
C ALA A 40 -6.50 8.16 -3.86
N ASP A 41 -7.43 9.05 -4.24
CA ASP A 41 -7.54 10.35 -3.57
C ASP A 41 -8.08 10.22 -2.12
N CYS A 42 -8.73 9.09 -1.80
CA CYS A 42 -9.13 8.67 -0.46
C CYS A 42 -9.17 7.15 -0.39
N SER A 43 -8.69 6.59 0.70
CA SER A 43 -8.59 5.16 0.95
C SER A 43 -9.40 4.74 2.16
N PHE A 44 -10.14 3.64 2.00
CA PHE A 44 -10.89 3.00 3.06
C PHE A 44 -10.38 1.58 3.32
N ILE A 45 -10.49 1.13 4.56
CA ILE A 45 -10.26 -0.27 4.95
C ILE A 45 -11.43 -0.78 5.79
N ALA A 46 -11.93 -1.97 5.46
CA ALA A 46 -12.98 -2.60 6.24
C ALA A 46 -12.46 -2.95 7.65
N PRO A 47 -13.32 -2.94 8.70
CA PRO A 47 -12.87 -3.23 10.07
C PRO A 47 -12.16 -4.58 10.24
N SER A 48 -12.57 -5.60 9.46
CA SER A 48 -11.98 -6.94 9.48
C SER A 48 -10.82 -7.13 8.51
N ALA A 49 -10.50 -6.12 7.69
CA ALA A 49 -9.43 -6.19 6.70
C ALA A 49 -8.08 -5.88 7.35
N THR A 50 -7.02 -6.31 6.67
CA THR A 50 -5.64 -6.16 7.15
C THR A 50 -4.72 -5.68 6.04
N MET A 51 -3.61 -5.06 6.40
CA MET A 51 -2.55 -4.63 5.48
C MET A 51 -1.23 -5.24 5.94
N ALA A 52 -0.60 -6.05 5.10
CA ALA A 52 0.72 -6.62 5.39
C ALA A 52 1.82 -5.73 4.80
N VAL A 53 2.66 -5.19 5.67
CA VAL A 53 3.86 -4.42 5.32
C VAL A 53 5.06 -5.32 5.53
N HIS A 54 5.77 -5.66 4.46
CA HIS A 54 6.92 -6.58 4.51
C HIS A 54 7.91 -6.26 3.38
N PRO A 55 9.18 -6.70 3.48
CA PRO A 55 10.19 -6.46 2.45
C PRO A 55 9.83 -7.17 1.15
N ILE A 56 10.39 -6.70 0.03
CA ILE A 56 10.25 -7.42 -1.25
C ILE A 56 10.93 -8.78 -1.11
N ARG A 57 10.26 -9.82 -1.61
CA ARG A 57 10.75 -11.20 -1.57
C ARG A 57 11.12 -11.69 -2.94
N MET A 58 12.02 -12.65 -2.92
CA MET A 58 12.52 -13.35 -4.08
C MET A 58 12.52 -14.85 -3.81
N SER A 59 12.15 -15.64 -4.81
CA SER A 59 12.17 -17.10 -4.75
C SER A 59 12.82 -17.66 -6.00
N GLY A 60 13.69 -18.66 -5.83
CA GLY A 60 14.38 -19.33 -6.93
C GLY A 60 15.90 -19.10 -6.92
N VAL A 61 16.55 -19.37 -8.05
CA VAL A 61 18.01 -19.22 -8.20
C VAL A 61 18.36 -17.73 -8.29
N VAL A 62 19.26 -17.29 -7.41
CA VAL A 62 19.77 -15.91 -7.38
C VAL A 62 21.20 -15.89 -7.87
N ILE A 63 21.53 -14.95 -8.76
CA ILE A 63 22.91 -14.68 -9.14
C ILE A 63 23.54 -13.91 -7.97
N GLY A 64 24.48 -14.53 -7.26
CA GLY A 64 25.10 -13.99 -6.04
C GLY A 64 26.09 -12.85 -6.26
N VAL A 65 25.81 -11.93 -7.18
CA VAL A 65 26.63 -10.74 -7.48
C VAL A 65 26.02 -9.50 -6.81
N THR A 66 26.86 -8.53 -6.43
CA THR A 66 26.43 -7.31 -5.73
C THR A 66 25.31 -6.57 -6.46
N GLN A 67 25.36 -6.53 -7.79
CA GLN A 67 24.38 -5.86 -8.65
C GLN A 67 22.96 -6.42 -8.47
N THR A 68 22.84 -7.71 -8.16
CA THR A 68 21.56 -8.35 -7.92
C THR A 68 20.95 -7.85 -6.62
N PHE A 69 21.74 -7.69 -5.55
CA PHE A 69 21.27 -7.12 -4.29
C PHE A 69 20.93 -5.63 -4.40
N GLU A 70 21.80 -4.85 -5.06
CA GLU A 70 21.54 -3.42 -5.33
C GLU A 70 20.26 -3.19 -6.13
N TYR A 71 19.93 -4.11 -7.04
CA TYR A 71 18.67 -4.05 -7.78
C TYR A 71 17.46 -4.23 -6.84
N PHE A 72 17.51 -5.15 -5.88
CA PHE A 72 16.41 -5.33 -4.92
C PHE A 72 16.24 -4.15 -4.00
N ASP A 73 17.33 -3.57 -3.51
CA ASP A 73 17.26 -2.36 -2.69
C ASP A 73 16.57 -1.25 -3.48
N LYS A 74 16.99 -1.00 -4.74
CA LYS A 74 16.34 0.00 -5.61
C LYS A 74 14.85 -0.29 -5.85
N MET A 75 14.48 -1.55 -6.00
CA MET A 75 13.07 -1.94 -6.15
C MET A 75 12.26 -1.67 -4.89
N GLN A 76 12.83 -1.97 -3.72
CA GLN A 76 12.20 -1.71 -2.43
C GLN A 76 12.04 -0.20 -2.20
N GLU A 77 13.08 0.58 -2.51
CA GLU A 77 13.06 2.04 -2.43
C GLU A 77 11.94 2.66 -3.27
N ARG A 78 11.67 2.13 -4.46
CA ARG A 78 10.57 2.61 -5.31
C ARG A 78 9.20 2.39 -4.66
N VAL A 79 9.00 1.23 -4.02
CA VAL A 79 7.75 0.94 -3.28
C VAL A 79 7.61 1.86 -2.07
N VAL A 80 8.67 1.97 -1.26
CA VAL A 80 8.68 2.85 -0.07
C VAL A 80 8.38 4.29 -0.47
N SER A 81 9.08 4.81 -1.48
CA SER A 81 8.90 6.18 -1.98
C SER A 81 7.48 6.43 -2.47
N PHE A 82 6.92 5.50 -3.26
CA PHE A 82 5.55 5.62 -3.75
C PHE A 82 4.54 5.63 -2.60
N VAL A 83 4.65 4.70 -1.65
CA VAL A 83 3.71 4.60 -0.54
C VAL A 83 3.75 5.84 0.34
N CYS A 84 4.94 6.31 0.71
CA CYS A 84 5.08 7.48 1.57
C CYS A 84 4.64 8.79 0.88
N ARG A 85 4.76 8.87 -0.45
CA ARG A 85 4.28 10.03 -1.22
C ARG A 85 2.76 10.09 -1.33
N ASN A 86 2.08 8.94 -1.35
CA ASN A 86 0.64 8.84 -1.60
C ASN A 86 -0.17 8.48 -0.34
N SER A 87 0.44 8.51 0.84
CA SER A 87 -0.26 8.31 2.11
C SER A 87 0.31 9.23 3.19
N ASN A 88 -0.25 9.18 4.40
CA ASN A 88 0.17 10.00 5.53
C ASN A 88 1.21 9.30 6.42
N ILE A 89 1.62 8.07 6.08
CA ILE A 89 2.63 7.33 6.84
C ILE A 89 4.00 7.97 6.68
N LYS A 90 4.74 8.05 7.78
CA LYS A 90 6.12 8.54 7.76
C LYS A 90 7.04 7.43 7.25
N GLU A 91 8.02 7.80 6.42
CA GLU A 91 8.94 6.83 5.82
C GLU A 91 9.66 5.96 6.86
N HIS A 92 10.19 6.57 7.93
CA HIS A 92 10.83 5.82 9.00
C HIS A 92 9.89 4.80 9.64
N THR A 93 8.61 5.17 9.87
CA THR A 93 7.59 4.28 10.44
C THR A 93 7.29 3.13 9.48
N PHE A 94 7.11 3.42 8.18
CA PHE A 94 6.87 2.37 7.18
C PHE A 94 8.02 1.38 7.07
N ARG A 95 9.27 1.88 7.10
CA ARG A 95 10.48 1.02 7.14
C ARG A 95 10.58 0.20 8.41
N SER A 96 10.26 0.77 9.56
CA SER A 96 10.25 0.03 10.83
C SER A 96 9.24 -1.12 10.80
N LEU A 97 8.01 -0.87 10.37
CA LEU A 97 6.97 -1.90 10.20
C LEU A 97 7.41 -2.98 9.19
N MET A 98 8.15 -2.60 8.15
CA MET A 98 8.65 -3.54 7.16
C MET A 98 9.71 -4.51 7.71
N LEU A 99 10.48 -4.09 8.72
CA LEU A 99 11.59 -4.85 9.29
C LEU A 99 11.26 -5.50 10.64
N GLU A 100 10.04 -5.29 11.13
CA GLU A 100 9.59 -5.83 12.40
C GLU A 100 9.54 -7.36 12.35
N THR A 101 9.88 -8.00 13.47
CA THR A 101 9.97 -9.47 13.57
C THR A 101 9.00 -9.94 14.65
N GLY A 102 8.32 -11.06 14.40
CA GLY A 102 7.39 -11.67 15.36
C GLY A 102 5.90 -11.42 15.10
N GLU A 103 5.55 -10.42 14.28
CA GLU A 103 4.15 -10.11 13.92
C GLU A 103 3.62 -10.99 12.78
N ILE A 104 4.50 -11.53 11.94
CA ILE A 104 4.16 -12.51 10.90
C ILE A 104 4.84 -13.84 11.23
N ALA A 105 4.04 -14.91 11.34
CA ALA A 105 4.54 -16.24 11.67
C ALA A 105 5.58 -16.71 10.63
N ASN A 106 6.80 -16.96 11.09
CA ASN A 106 7.96 -17.39 10.29
C ASN A 106 8.43 -16.34 9.26
N ASP A 107 8.27 -15.05 9.55
CA ASP A 107 8.53 -14.01 8.57
C ASP A 107 8.93 -12.66 9.18
N VAL A 108 9.31 -11.74 8.29
CA VAL A 108 9.59 -10.33 8.60
C VAL A 108 8.48 -9.46 8.03
N GLY A 109 8.06 -8.48 8.82
CA GLY A 109 7.01 -7.52 8.51
C GLY A 109 5.91 -7.52 9.57
N THR A 110 4.97 -6.59 9.39
CA THR A 110 3.85 -6.36 10.30
C THR A 110 2.52 -6.51 9.55
N VAL A 111 1.52 -7.09 10.23
CA VAL A 111 0.13 -7.10 9.76
C VAL A 111 -0.63 -6.04 10.54
N LEU A 112 -1.01 -4.96 9.86
CA LEU A 112 -1.83 -3.90 10.42
C LEU A 112 -3.30 -4.26 10.27
N PHE A 113 -4.05 -4.26 11.37
CA PHE A 113 -5.52 -4.32 11.29
C PHE A 113 -6.08 -2.99 10.78
N GLY A 114 -7.34 -2.97 10.34
CA GLY A 114 -7.95 -1.78 9.73
C GLY A 114 -7.78 -0.50 10.55
N SER A 115 -7.93 -0.55 11.88
CA SER A 115 -7.67 0.58 12.76
C SER A 115 -6.20 1.02 12.77
N ASP A 116 -5.28 0.07 12.78
CA ASP A 116 -3.84 0.34 12.91
C ASP A 116 -3.29 0.93 11.60
N ALA A 117 -3.77 0.43 10.46
CA ALA A 117 -3.46 0.99 9.15
C ALA A 117 -3.85 2.48 9.06
N VAL A 118 -4.98 2.85 9.69
CA VAL A 118 -5.42 4.25 9.78
C VAL A 118 -4.60 5.05 10.78
N GLN A 119 -4.31 4.49 11.96
CA GLN A 119 -3.50 5.14 12.99
C GLN A 119 -2.07 5.46 12.52
N HIS A 120 -1.46 4.55 11.75
CA HIS A 120 -0.15 4.76 11.14
C HIS A 120 -0.18 5.69 9.91
N GLY A 121 -1.37 6.11 9.45
CA GLY A 121 -1.54 6.98 8.29
C GLY A 121 -1.35 6.27 6.95
N LEU A 122 -1.34 4.94 6.93
CA LEU A 122 -1.24 4.16 5.70
C LEU A 122 -2.55 4.17 4.92
N ILE A 123 -3.70 4.19 5.61
CA ILE A 123 -5.05 4.31 5.04
C ILE A 123 -5.76 5.50 5.68
N ASP A 124 -6.67 6.16 4.98
CA ASP A 124 -7.32 7.38 5.49
C ASP A 124 -8.42 7.08 6.52
N ARG A 125 -9.24 6.06 6.27
CA ARG A 125 -10.44 5.80 7.09
C ARG A 125 -10.78 4.31 7.20
N VAL A 126 -11.37 3.94 8.34
CA VAL A 126 -12.09 2.67 8.47
C VAL A 126 -13.49 2.86 7.89
N GLY A 127 -13.94 1.94 7.03
CA GLY A 127 -15.26 2.03 6.41
C GLY A 127 -15.56 0.89 5.44
N GLY A 128 -16.82 0.78 5.06
CA GLY A 128 -17.32 -0.19 4.10
C GLY A 128 -17.56 0.42 2.72
N ILE A 129 -18.21 -0.38 1.86
CA ILE A 129 -18.54 0.03 0.49
C ILE A 129 -19.50 1.23 0.42
N SER A 130 -20.41 1.36 1.39
CA SER A 130 -21.31 2.51 1.48
C SER A 130 -20.52 3.82 1.65
N ASP A 131 -19.53 3.82 2.54
CA ASP A 131 -18.71 5.00 2.86
C ASP A 131 -17.83 5.38 1.66
N ALA A 132 -17.21 4.38 1.02
CA ALA A 132 -16.39 4.58 -0.17
C ALA A 132 -17.21 5.16 -1.34
N LEU A 133 -18.44 4.67 -1.56
CA LEU A 133 -19.33 5.18 -2.61
C LEU A 133 -19.83 6.60 -2.32
N GLU A 134 -20.11 6.92 -1.05
CA GLU A 134 -20.49 8.26 -0.64
C GLU A 134 -19.35 9.26 -0.89
N GLU A 135 -18.13 8.92 -0.47
CA GLU A 135 -16.94 9.75 -0.71
C GLU A 135 -16.67 9.93 -2.21
N LEU A 136 -16.81 8.86 -3.02
CA LEU A 136 -16.65 8.96 -4.46
C LEU A 136 -17.67 9.92 -5.08
N ARG A 137 -18.96 9.78 -4.72
CA ARG A 137 -20.04 10.66 -5.21
C ARG A 137 -19.80 12.11 -4.80
N LYS A 138 -19.34 12.35 -3.57
CA LYS A 138 -18.98 13.68 -3.08
C LYS A 138 -17.89 14.30 -3.96
N ARG A 139 -16.78 13.59 -4.18
CA ARG A 139 -15.65 14.08 -5.01
C ARG A 139 -16.03 14.29 -6.47
N MET A 140 -16.91 13.44 -7.02
CA MET A 140 -17.46 13.64 -8.36
C MET A 140 -18.24 14.96 -8.47
N LYS A 141 -19.01 15.34 -7.45
CA LYS A 141 -19.73 16.63 -7.43
C LYS A 141 -18.78 17.81 -7.29
N GLU A 142 -17.77 17.69 -6.42
CA GLU A 142 -16.79 18.76 -6.18
C GLU A 142 -15.93 19.08 -7.40
N ARG A 143 -15.63 18.10 -8.28
CA ARG A 143 -14.85 18.31 -9.51
C ARG A 143 -15.66 18.79 -10.73
N ILE A 144 -17.00 18.84 -10.63
CA ILE A 144 -17.87 19.34 -11.71
C ILE A 144 -18.13 20.86 -11.57
N LEU A 145 -17.78 21.44 -10.42
CA LEU A 145 -17.78 22.89 -10.16
C LEU A 145 -16.40 23.49 -10.41
#